data_AF-A0A818I6R3-F1
#
_entry.id   AF-A0A818I6R3-F1
#
_cell.length_a   1.000
_cell.length_b   1.000
_cell.length_c   1.000
_cell.angle_alpha   90.00
_cell.angle_beta   90.00
_cell.angle_gamma   90.00
#
_symmetry.space_group_name_H-M   'P 1'
#
loop_
_entity.id
_entity.type
_entity.pdbx_description
1 polymer ?
#
loop_
_entity_poly.entity_id
_entity_poly.type
_entity_poly.pdbx_seq_one_letter_code
_entity_poly.pdbx_strand_id
1 'polypeptide(L)'
;KFLNSAWPDIITSISYLIKITEDTANATRLYASLVEGKLNARKLYETSDISYYAQELSLVVNDIERIRESFKTLPIELSYDKLLVAAEKFHSISVVDEYRKKIETTVATCSQEIIDKIYQILNRVVTKMEIELKQHIFHIIETPEHVSLQDTIQPFITYLDARLLPFKDFLIRQNYTRLLELVWSILIDQFLLEIEKTSKPPTTSSYARLMKGLGSFVDYFNVYVT
;
A
#
# COMPACT_ATOMS: atom_id res chain seq x y z
N LYS A 1 19.67 -13.63 21.15
CA LYS A 1 21.02 -14.24 21.04
C LYS A 1 22.16 -13.23 20.86
N PHE A 2 21.91 -11.96 20.48
CA PHE A 2 22.96 -10.92 20.38
C PHE A 2 23.37 -10.26 21.71
N LEU A 3 22.61 -10.46 22.79
CA LEU A 3 22.89 -9.88 24.12
C LEU A 3 24.04 -10.55 24.89
N ASN A 4 24.63 -11.65 24.38
CA ASN A 4 25.74 -12.36 25.03
C ASN A 4 27.12 -12.04 24.43
N SER A 5 27.19 -11.23 23.38
CA SER A 5 28.46 -10.66 22.93
C SER A 5 28.61 -9.31 23.61
N ALA A 6 29.61 -9.17 24.47
CA ALA A 6 29.94 -7.89 25.09
C ALA A 6 30.08 -6.86 23.98
N TRP A 7 29.12 -5.93 23.91
CA TRP A 7 29.28 -4.74 23.08
C TRP A 7 30.64 -4.11 23.42
N PRO A 8 31.34 -3.50 22.45
CA PRO A 8 32.56 -2.74 22.70
C PRO A 8 32.34 -1.62 23.75
N ASP A 9 33.31 -0.71 23.88
CA ASP A 9 33.03 0.54 24.58
C ASP A 9 31.78 1.24 24.01
N ILE A 10 31.10 2.01 24.85
CA ILE A 10 29.77 2.56 24.57
C ILE A 10 29.79 3.47 23.33
N ILE A 11 30.88 4.19 23.07
CA ILE A 11 31.00 5.13 21.95
C ILE A 11 31.07 4.35 20.64
N THR A 12 31.93 3.34 20.57
CA THR A 12 32.04 2.45 19.41
C THR A 12 30.72 1.72 19.15
N SER A 13 30.02 1.32 20.21
CA SER A 13 28.74 0.62 20.12
C SER A 13 27.65 1.45 19.41
N ILE A 14 27.52 2.74 19.74
CA ILE A 14 26.56 3.65 19.08
C ILE A 14 26.85 3.80 17.59
N SER A 15 28.13 3.93 17.24
CA SER A 15 28.57 4.01 15.85
C SER A 15 28.18 2.75 15.08
N TYR A 16 28.26 1.58 15.71
CA TYR A 16 27.76 0.34 15.13
C TYR A 16 26.25 0.29 15.02
N LEU A 17 25.48 0.82 15.98
CA LEU A 17 24.01 0.86 15.86
C LEU A 17 23.56 1.67 14.63
N ILE A 18 24.16 2.84 14.44
CA ILE A 18 23.86 3.70 13.29
C ILE A 18 24.18 2.96 12.01
N LYS A 19 25.39 2.38 11.92
CA LYS A 19 25.83 1.65 10.73
C LYS A 19 24.96 0.41 10.44
N ILE A 20 24.65 -0.41 11.45
CA ILE A 20 23.76 -1.57 11.32
C ILE A 20 22.39 -1.13 10.80
N THR A 21 21.86 -0.01 11.29
CA THR A 21 20.58 0.53 10.84
C THR A 21 20.64 0.95 9.37
N GLU A 22 21.69 1.68 8.97
CA GLU A 22 21.91 2.13 7.58
C GLU A 22 22.09 0.93 6.63
N ASP A 23 22.94 -0.03 7.00
CA ASP A 23 23.21 -1.24 6.20
C ASP A 23 21.96 -2.11 6.06
N THR A 24 21.18 -2.26 7.13
CA THR A 24 19.93 -3.04 7.10
C THR A 24 18.84 -2.31 6.28
N ALA A 25 18.78 -0.97 6.34
CA ALA A 25 17.90 -0.19 5.48
C ALA A 25 18.24 -0.40 3.99
N ASN A 26 19.53 -0.35 3.65
CA ASN A 26 20.00 -0.61 2.28
C ASN A 26 19.69 -2.03 1.82
N ALA A 27 19.90 -3.03 2.67
CA ALA A 27 19.54 -4.41 2.37
C ALA A 27 18.03 -4.58 2.15
N THR A 28 17.20 -3.88 2.94
CA THR A 28 15.74 -3.88 2.81
C THR A 28 15.30 -3.31 1.47
N ARG A 29 15.85 -2.16 1.05
CA ARG A 29 15.60 -1.56 -0.27
C ARG A 29 16.02 -2.47 -1.42
N LEU A 30 17.20 -3.08 -1.29
CA LEU A 30 17.74 -3.98 -2.30
C LEU A 30 16.85 -5.21 -2.44
N TYR A 31 16.43 -5.82 -1.34
CA TYR A 31 15.51 -6.96 -1.37
C TYR A 31 14.21 -6.62 -2.09
N ALA A 32 13.57 -5.50 -1.73
CA ALA A 32 12.31 -5.10 -2.35
C ALA A 32 12.46 -4.91 -3.87
N SER A 33 13.57 -4.28 -4.29
CA SER A 33 13.87 -4.09 -5.71
C SER A 33 14.16 -5.41 -6.45
N LEU A 34 14.85 -6.36 -5.81
CA LEU A 34 15.13 -7.67 -6.40
C LEU A 34 13.86 -8.50 -6.58
N VAL A 35 12.97 -8.53 -5.59
CA VAL A 35 11.72 -9.30 -5.67
C VAL A 35 10.76 -8.66 -6.68
N GLU A 36 10.68 -7.33 -6.72
CA GLU A 36 9.96 -6.62 -7.79
C GLU A 36 10.52 -6.96 -9.18
N GLY A 37 11.84 -6.97 -9.35
CA GLY A 37 12.47 -7.35 -10.61
C GLY A 37 12.11 -8.76 -11.05
N LYS A 38 12.04 -9.71 -10.10
CA LYS A 38 11.57 -11.08 -10.37
C LYS A 38 10.10 -11.12 -10.78
N LEU A 39 9.25 -10.30 -10.17
CA LEU A 39 7.84 -10.17 -10.56
C LEU A 39 7.72 -9.68 -12.00
N ASN A 40 8.48 -8.65 -12.36
CA ASN A 40 8.47 -8.06 -13.71
C ASN A 40 8.94 -9.06 -14.78
N ALA A 41 9.95 -9.88 -14.47
CA ALA A 41 10.46 -10.89 -15.39
C ALA A 41 9.44 -12.00 -15.72
N ARG A 42 8.47 -12.26 -14.83
CA ARG A 42 7.44 -13.30 -15.02
C ARG A 42 6.34 -12.90 -16.02
N LYS A 43 6.35 -11.66 -16.54
CA LYS A 43 5.34 -11.15 -17.50
C LYS A 43 3.90 -11.39 -17.06
N LEU A 44 3.65 -11.36 -15.74
CA LEU A 44 2.33 -11.60 -15.16
C LEU A 44 1.27 -10.63 -15.67
N TYR A 45 1.70 -9.48 -16.20
CA TYR A 45 0.80 -8.50 -16.79
C TYR A 45 0.23 -8.93 -18.15
N GLU A 46 0.81 -9.95 -18.80
CA GLU A 46 0.33 -10.48 -20.09
C GLU A 46 -0.71 -11.62 -19.92
N THR A 47 -0.85 -12.18 -18.72
CA THR A 47 -1.83 -13.26 -18.46
C THR A 47 -3.25 -12.75 -18.28
N SER A 48 -4.22 -13.52 -18.77
CA SER A 48 -5.65 -13.36 -18.49
C SER A 48 -6.10 -14.05 -17.19
N ASP A 49 -5.25 -14.90 -16.60
CA ASP A 49 -5.54 -15.60 -15.35
C ASP A 49 -5.36 -14.66 -14.14
N ILE A 50 -6.48 -14.10 -13.68
CA ILE A 50 -6.53 -13.19 -12.54
C ILE A 50 -6.08 -13.88 -11.25
N SER A 51 -6.40 -15.17 -11.07
CA SER A 51 -6.08 -15.90 -9.84
C SER A 51 -4.58 -16.10 -9.70
N TYR A 52 -3.93 -16.57 -10.78
CA TYR A 52 -2.47 -16.69 -10.82
C TYR A 52 -1.78 -15.33 -10.67
N TYR A 53 -2.28 -14.30 -11.37
CA TYR A 53 -1.77 -12.93 -11.25
C TYR A 53 -1.88 -12.42 -9.81
N ALA A 54 -3.03 -12.60 -9.18
CA ALA A 54 -3.29 -12.15 -7.81
C ALA A 54 -2.38 -12.87 -6.81
N GLN A 55 -2.25 -14.19 -6.91
CA GLN A 55 -1.38 -14.98 -6.03
C GLN A 55 0.07 -14.51 -6.08
N GLU A 56 0.62 -14.40 -7.29
CA GLU A 56 2.02 -14.06 -7.53
C GLU A 56 2.36 -12.64 -7.09
N LEU A 57 1.51 -11.67 -7.44
CA LEU A 57 1.68 -10.29 -7.00
C LEU A 57 1.56 -10.18 -5.48
N SER A 58 0.60 -10.88 -4.89
CA SER A 58 0.35 -10.84 -3.45
C SER A 58 1.50 -11.42 -2.64
N LEU A 59 2.11 -12.51 -3.12
CA LEU A 59 3.30 -13.10 -2.49
C LEU A 59 4.42 -12.06 -2.41
N VAL A 60 4.70 -11.37 -3.51
CA VAL A 60 5.76 -10.34 -3.57
C VAL A 60 5.45 -9.17 -2.64
N VAL A 61 4.23 -8.64 -2.70
CA VAL A 61 3.82 -7.48 -1.89
C VAL A 61 3.82 -7.81 -0.39
N ASN A 62 3.38 -9.01 -0.01
CA ASN A 62 3.43 -9.48 1.38
C ASN A 62 4.85 -9.71 1.87
N ASP A 63 5.72 -10.27 1.03
CA ASP A 63 7.13 -10.46 1.41
C ASP A 63 7.83 -9.13 1.64
N ILE A 64 7.58 -8.13 0.80
CA ILE A 64 8.12 -6.77 0.97
C ILE A 64 7.62 -6.15 2.29
N GLU A 65 6.33 -6.25 2.59
CA GLU A 65 5.75 -5.74 3.84
C GLU A 65 6.30 -6.46 5.08
N ARG A 66 6.52 -7.78 4.99
CA ARG A 66 7.11 -8.56 6.08
C ARG A 66 8.53 -8.09 6.40
N ILE A 67 9.35 -7.82 5.39
CA ILE A 67 10.70 -7.29 5.63
C ILE A 67 10.62 -5.88 6.21
N ARG A 68 9.71 -5.05 5.74
CA ARG A 68 9.48 -3.71 6.32
C ARG A 68 9.18 -3.79 7.81
N GLU A 69 8.25 -4.65 8.21
CA GLU A 69 7.89 -4.81 9.63
C GLU A 69 9.06 -5.38 10.45
N SER A 70 9.80 -6.35 9.92
CA SER A 70 11.01 -6.87 10.58
C SER A 70 12.11 -5.82 10.73
N PHE A 71 12.26 -4.92 9.76
CA PHE A 71 13.23 -3.83 9.85
C PHE A 71 12.80 -2.77 10.88
N LYS A 72 11.49 -2.46 10.98
CA LYS A 72 10.95 -1.54 11.99
C LYS A 72 11.16 -2.02 13.42
N THR A 73 11.20 -3.33 13.66
CA THR A 73 11.44 -3.89 15.00
C THR A 73 12.92 -3.93 15.39
N LEU A 74 13.85 -3.70 14.44
CA LEU A 74 15.28 -3.78 14.66
C LEU A 74 15.78 -2.96 15.87
N PRO A 75 15.38 -1.68 16.07
CA PRO A 75 15.83 -0.89 17.22
C PRO A 75 15.44 -1.52 18.57
N ILE A 76 14.26 -2.14 18.63
CA ILE A 76 13.74 -2.82 19.82
C ILE A 76 14.51 -4.12 20.06
N GLU A 77 14.68 -4.94 19.01
CA GLU A 77 15.36 -6.24 19.09
C GLU A 77 16.83 -6.12 19.53
N LEU A 78 17.49 -5.03 19.14
CA LEU A 78 18.86 -4.72 19.53
C LEU A 78 18.96 -3.83 20.78
N SER A 79 17.82 -3.52 21.43
CA SER A 79 17.75 -2.73 22.65
C SER A 79 18.46 -1.38 22.56
N TYR A 80 18.27 -0.67 21.44
CA TYR A 80 18.94 0.60 21.16
C TYR A 80 18.77 1.61 22.30
N ASP A 81 17.58 1.68 22.92
CA ASP A 81 17.31 2.58 24.04
C ASP A 81 18.25 2.37 25.22
N LYS A 82 18.58 1.11 25.56
CA LYS A 82 19.49 0.82 26.67
C LYS A 82 20.90 1.34 26.39
N LEU A 83 21.34 1.24 25.14
CA LEU A 83 22.66 1.70 24.70
C LEU A 83 22.72 3.23 24.60
N LEU A 84 21.66 3.86 24.10
CA LEU A 84 21.54 5.32 24.05
C LEU A 84 21.53 5.94 25.46
N VAL A 85 20.75 5.38 26.39
CA VAL A 85 20.77 5.83 27.80
C VAL A 85 22.14 5.63 28.45
N ALA A 86 22.84 4.53 28.13
CA ALA A 86 24.21 4.33 28.62
C ALA A 86 25.20 5.38 28.06
N ALA A 87 24.95 5.89 26.85
CA ALA A 87 25.77 6.89 26.18
C ALA A 87 25.70 8.28 26.83
N GLU A 88 24.60 8.62 27.48
CA GLU A 88 24.40 9.90 28.17
C GLU A 88 25.42 10.11 29.31
N LYS A 89 26.08 9.04 29.77
CA LYS A 89 27.18 9.12 30.75
C LYS A 89 28.51 9.61 30.16
N PHE A 90 28.65 9.55 28.83
CA PHE A 90 29.90 9.82 28.11
C PHE A 90 29.79 11.01 27.14
N HIS A 91 28.57 11.33 26.69
CA HIS A 91 28.28 12.45 25.79
C HIS A 91 27.23 13.38 26.39
N SER A 92 27.16 14.62 25.88
CA SER A 92 26.05 15.50 26.21
C SER A 92 24.74 14.93 25.69
N ILE A 93 23.64 15.22 26.41
CA ILE A 93 22.28 14.78 26.04
C ILE A 93 21.98 15.16 24.58
N SER A 94 22.35 16.38 24.16
CA SER A 94 22.17 16.86 22.78
C SER A 94 22.82 15.95 21.73
N VAL A 95 24.00 15.38 22.00
CA VAL A 95 24.70 14.50 21.05
C VAL A 95 24.02 13.13 20.99
N VAL A 96 23.56 12.60 22.13
CA VAL A 96 22.82 11.33 22.17
C VAL A 96 21.47 11.46 21.44
N ASP A 97 20.79 12.60 21.59
CA ASP A 97 19.56 12.92 20.88
C ASP A 97 19.75 12.96 19.36
N GLU A 98 20.89 13.47 18.88
CA GLU A 98 21.22 13.43 17.44
C GLU A 98 21.37 11.99 16.93
N TYR A 99 21.98 11.08 17.70
CA TYR A 99 22.08 9.67 17.34
C TYR A 99 20.71 8.99 17.30
N ARG A 100 19.87 9.25 18.31
CA ARG A 100 18.49 8.76 18.36
C ARG A 100 17.72 9.22 17.12
N LYS A 101 17.73 10.52 16.85
CA LYS A 101 17.05 11.11 15.69
C LYS A 101 17.55 10.52 14.37
N LYS A 102 18.86 10.30 14.24
CA LYS A 102 19.44 9.71 13.02
C LYS A 102 18.92 8.30 12.77
N ILE A 103 18.87 7.47 13.81
CA ILE A 103 18.33 6.10 13.72
C ILE A 103 16.84 6.14 13.38
N GLU A 104 16.04 6.91 14.12
CA GLU A 104 14.60 7.03 13.92
C GLU A 104 14.26 7.51 12.52
N THR A 105 14.98 8.54 12.04
CA THR A 105 14.81 9.07 10.68
C THR A 105 15.15 8.01 9.64
N THR A 106 16.26 7.26 9.82
CA THR A 106 16.65 6.20 8.89
C THR A 106 15.58 5.10 8.80
N VAL A 107 15.04 4.68 9.96
CA VAL A 107 13.99 3.66 10.02
C VAL A 107 12.70 4.18 9.36
N ALA A 108 12.28 5.40 9.70
CA ALA A 108 11.07 6.02 9.16
C ALA A 108 11.14 6.22 7.64
N THR A 109 12.24 6.78 7.14
CA THR A 109 12.46 7.01 5.71
C THR A 109 12.46 5.69 4.93
N CYS A 110 13.23 4.69 5.37
CA CYS A 110 13.25 3.40 4.68
C CYS A 110 11.89 2.69 4.77
N SER A 111 11.18 2.78 5.91
CA SER A 111 9.83 2.24 6.01
C SER A 111 8.87 2.89 5.00
N GLN A 112 8.94 4.22 4.84
CA GLN A 112 8.09 4.94 3.89
C GLN A 112 8.43 4.56 2.44
N GLU A 113 9.71 4.50 2.08
CA GLU A 113 10.13 4.10 0.72
C GLU A 113 9.64 2.69 0.35
N ILE A 114 9.57 1.77 1.32
CA ILE A 114 9.03 0.43 1.11
C ILE A 114 7.50 0.46 0.96
N ILE A 115 6.79 1.31 1.70
CA ILE A 115 5.35 1.54 1.49
C ILE A 115 5.10 2.09 0.09
N ASP A 116 5.87 3.08 -0.35
CA ASP A 116 5.74 3.69 -1.68
C ASP A 116 5.99 2.64 -2.76
N LYS A 117 6.96 1.75 -2.56
CA LYS A 117 7.21 0.61 -3.45
C LYS A 117 6.02 -0.36 -3.50
N ILE A 118 5.40 -0.67 -2.37
CA ILE A 118 4.18 -1.51 -2.33
C ILE A 118 3.07 -0.85 -3.14
N TYR A 119 2.82 0.44 -2.95
CA TYR A 119 1.84 1.19 -3.74
C TYR A 119 2.17 1.17 -5.24
N GLN A 120 3.43 1.34 -5.63
CA GLN A 120 3.85 1.24 -7.03
C GLN A 120 3.52 -0.12 -7.66
N ILE A 121 3.71 -1.22 -6.93
CA ILE A 121 3.40 -2.57 -7.42
C ILE A 121 1.88 -2.77 -7.52
N LEU A 122 1.14 -2.39 -6.47
CA LEU A 122 -0.33 -2.51 -6.43
C LEU A 122 -1.01 -1.63 -7.48
N ASN A 123 -0.46 -0.45 -7.79
CA ASN A 123 -1.01 0.45 -8.80
C ASN A 123 -1.10 -0.19 -10.18
N ARG A 124 -0.28 -1.19 -10.48
CA ARG A 124 -0.34 -1.94 -11.74
C ARG A 124 -1.61 -2.78 -11.87
N VAL A 125 -2.18 -3.23 -10.74
CA VAL A 125 -3.53 -3.84 -10.72
C VAL A 125 -4.56 -2.80 -11.14
N VAL A 126 -4.46 -1.59 -10.59
CA VAL A 126 -5.40 -0.49 -10.84
C VAL A 126 -5.35 -0.02 -12.29
N THR A 127 -4.15 0.16 -12.86
CA THR A 127 -3.98 0.50 -14.28
C THR A 127 -4.65 -0.53 -15.21
N LYS A 128 -4.62 -1.82 -14.85
CA LYS A 128 -5.31 -2.86 -15.63
C LYS A 128 -6.83 -2.81 -15.52
N MET A 129 -7.37 -2.21 -14.46
CA MET A 129 -8.81 -2.10 -14.26
C MET A 129 -9.37 -0.82 -14.89
N GLU A 130 -8.55 0.19 -15.13
CA GLU A 130 -8.95 1.56 -15.47
C GLU A 130 -9.94 1.65 -16.65
N ILE A 131 -9.71 0.88 -17.72
CA ILE A 131 -10.54 0.92 -18.93
C ILE A 131 -11.96 0.42 -18.60
N GLU A 132 -12.08 -0.75 -17.97
CA GLU A 132 -13.38 -1.32 -17.60
C GLU A 132 -14.07 -0.50 -16.50
N LEU A 133 -13.32 0.06 -15.53
CA LEU A 133 -13.87 0.98 -14.54
C LEU A 133 -14.56 2.16 -15.23
N LYS A 134 -13.86 2.80 -16.17
CA LYS A 134 -14.40 3.92 -16.95
C LYS A 134 -15.64 3.52 -17.74
N GLN A 135 -15.66 2.34 -18.37
CA GLN A 135 -16.83 1.86 -19.10
C GLN A 135 -18.05 1.67 -18.19
N HIS A 136 -17.86 1.04 -17.02
CA HIS A 136 -18.95 0.87 -16.06
C HIS A 136 -19.46 2.21 -15.52
N ILE A 137 -18.56 3.15 -15.21
CA ILE A 137 -18.92 4.50 -14.74
C ILE A 137 -19.71 5.27 -15.79
N PHE A 138 -19.26 5.23 -17.05
CA PHE A 138 -19.98 5.83 -18.17
C PHE A 138 -21.41 5.29 -18.27
N HIS A 139 -21.59 3.96 -18.18
CA HIS A 139 -22.92 3.36 -18.19
C HIS A 139 -23.79 3.85 -17.03
N ILE A 140 -23.23 4.00 -15.82
CA ILE A 140 -23.96 4.54 -14.67
C ILE A 140 -24.42 5.98 -14.91
N ILE A 141 -23.55 6.82 -15.45
CA ILE A 141 -23.83 8.24 -15.71
C ILE A 141 -24.89 8.41 -16.80
N GLU A 142 -24.78 7.64 -17.89
CA GLU A 142 -25.71 7.70 -19.02
C GLU A 142 -27.02 6.91 -18.78
N THR A 143 -27.19 6.31 -17.60
CA THR A 143 -28.37 5.50 -17.31
C THR A 143 -29.63 6.37 -17.26
N PRO A 144 -30.65 6.07 -18.07
CA PRO A 144 -31.91 6.81 -18.04
C PRO A 144 -32.63 6.71 -16.69
N GLU A 145 -33.38 7.76 -16.32
CA GLU A 145 -34.04 7.84 -15.00
C GLU A 145 -35.05 6.70 -14.76
N HIS A 146 -35.69 6.18 -15.81
CA HIS A 146 -36.67 5.10 -15.74
C HIS A 146 -36.05 3.71 -15.55
N VAL A 147 -34.75 3.55 -15.78
CA VAL A 147 -34.04 2.29 -15.56
C VAL A 147 -33.73 2.16 -14.06
N SER A 148 -33.65 0.95 -13.52
CA SER A 148 -33.23 0.72 -12.13
C SER A 148 -31.74 1.04 -11.96
N LEU A 149 -31.40 1.86 -10.96
CA LEU A 149 -30.00 2.17 -10.64
C LEU A 149 -29.28 0.92 -10.13
N GLN A 150 -29.97 0.09 -9.36
CA GLN A 150 -29.38 -1.14 -8.83
C GLN A 150 -29.01 -2.11 -9.95
N ASP A 151 -29.89 -2.27 -10.95
CA ASP A 151 -29.65 -3.15 -12.09
C ASP A 151 -28.46 -2.68 -12.93
N THR A 152 -28.19 -1.37 -12.90
CA THR A 152 -27.03 -0.76 -13.58
C THR A 152 -25.73 -0.92 -12.79
N ILE A 153 -25.81 -0.83 -11.45
CA ILE A 153 -24.65 -0.95 -10.57
C ILE A 153 -24.21 -2.40 -10.40
N GLN A 154 -25.15 -3.35 -10.39
CA GLN A 154 -24.88 -4.75 -10.10
C GLN A 154 -23.80 -5.38 -11.01
N PRO A 155 -23.77 -5.13 -12.34
CA PRO A 155 -22.67 -5.57 -13.18
C PRO A 155 -21.31 -5.01 -12.76
N PHE A 156 -21.26 -3.76 -12.30
CA PHE A 156 -20.00 -3.14 -11.84
C PHE A 156 -19.55 -3.76 -10.50
N ILE A 157 -20.46 -3.99 -9.55
CA ILE A 157 -20.13 -4.71 -8.31
C ILE A 157 -19.60 -6.11 -8.60
N THR A 158 -20.25 -6.83 -9.52
CA THR A 158 -19.82 -8.17 -9.94
C THR A 158 -18.43 -8.14 -10.59
N TYR A 159 -18.14 -7.12 -11.38
CA TYR A 159 -16.80 -6.89 -11.95
C TYR A 159 -15.76 -6.65 -10.85
N LEU A 160 -16.06 -5.77 -9.89
CA LEU A 160 -15.16 -5.49 -8.76
C LEU A 160 -14.87 -6.75 -7.96
N ASP A 161 -15.89 -7.56 -7.65
CA ASP A 161 -15.72 -8.83 -6.96
C ASP A 161 -14.81 -9.79 -7.73
N ALA A 162 -15.04 -9.96 -9.04
CA ALA A 162 -14.23 -10.82 -9.89
C ALA A 162 -12.76 -10.37 -9.97
N ARG A 163 -12.49 -9.06 -9.83
CA ARG A 163 -11.13 -8.49 -9.87
C ARG A 163 -10.45 -8.45 -8.50
N LEU A 164 -11.18 -8.19 -7.41
CA LEU A 164 -10.62 -7.87 -6.09
C LEU A 164 -10.65 -9.05 -5.12
N LEU A 165 -11.68 -9.91 -5.17
CA LEU A 165 -11.76 -11.07 -4.27
C LEU A 165 -10.55 -12.00 -4.35
N PRO A 166 -9.96 -12.29 -5.54
CA PRO A 166 -8.75 -13.11 -5.59
C PRO A 166 -7.60 -12.55 -4.75
N PHE A 167 -7.49 -11.23 -4.60
CA PHE A 167 -6.45 -10.62 -3.77
C PHE A 167 -6.76 -10.72 -2.27
N LYS A 168 -8.02 -10.81 -1.89
CA LYS A 168 -8.43 -10.91 -0.47
C LYS A 168 -7.85 -12.16 0.20
N ASP A 169 -7.78 -13.26 -0.54
CA ASP A 169 -7.29 -14.54 -0.03
C ASP A 169 -5.76 -14.60 0.07
N PHE A 170 -5.05 -13.80 -0.74
CA PHE A 170 -3.59 -13.85 -0.84
C PHE A 170 -2.87 -12.66 -0.22
N LEU A 171 -3.43 -11.45 -0.22
CA LEU A 171 -2.84 -10.28 0.43
C LEU A 171 -3.07 -10.33 1.94
N ILE A 172 -2.06 -9.92 2.71
CA ILE A 172 -2.30 -9.60 4.12
C ILE A 172 -3.22 -8.39 4.21
N ARG A 173 -3.96 -8.28 5.32
CA ARG A 173 -4.98 -7.24 5.55
C ARG A 173 -4.51 -5.84 5.16
N GLN A 174 -3.34 -5.41 5.63
CA GLN A 174 -2.81 -4.06 5.36
C GLN A 174 -2.62 -3.82 3.87
N ASN A 175 -2.07 -4.78 3.13
CA ASN A 175 -1.85 -4.64 1.70
C ASN A 175 -3.15 -4.71 0.89
N TYR A 176 -4.12 -5.51 1.35
CA TYR A 176 -5.46 -5.52 0.74
C TYR A 176 -6.16 -4.17 0.94
N THR A 177 -6.09 -3.57 2.13
CA THR A 177 -6.59 -2.21 2.37
C THR A 177 -5.93 -1.20 1.44
N ARG A 178 -4.61 -1.23 1.26
CA ARG A 178 -3.91 -0.34 0.30
C ARG A 178 -4.37 -0.53 -1.14
N LEU A 179 -4.66 -1.77 -1.55
CA LEU A 179 -5.23 -2.03 -2.87
C LEU A 179 -6.63 -1.41 -3.01
N LEU A 180 -7.49 -1.60 -2.01
CA LEU A 180 -8.83 -1.02 -1.99
C LEU A 180 -8.80 0.50 -2.03
N GLU A 181 -7.88 1.14 -1.31
CA GLU A 181 -7.66 2.60 -1.34
C GLU A 181 -7.31 3.07 -2.75
N LEU A 182 -6.36 2.41 -3.43
CA LEU A 182 -5.99 2.77 -4.80
C LEU A 182 -7.16 2.62 -5.78
N VAL A 183 -7.93 1.53 -5.66
CA VAL A 183 -9.09 1.28 -6.52
C VAL A 183 -10.20 2.31 -6.26
N TRP A 184 -10.41 2.67 -4.99
CA TRP A 184 -11.36 3.71 -4.60
C TRP A 184 -10.96 5.07 -5.17
N SER A 185 -9.68 5.45 -5.05
CA SER A 185 -9.16 6.71 -5.59
C SER A 185 -9.39 6.81 -7.09
N ILE A 186 -9.00 5.79 -7.88
CA ILE A 186 -9.22 5.84 -9.34
C ILE A 186 -10.72 5.85 -9.68
N LEU A 187 -11.56 5.17 -8.90
CA LEU A 187 -12.99 5.13 -9.14
C LEU A 187 -13.57 6.55 -8.99
N ILE A 188 -13.20 7.26 -7.92
CA ILE A 188 -13.62 8.66 -7.72
C ILE A 188 -13.10 9.56 -8.83
N ASP A 189 -11.83 9.44 -9.21
CA ASP A 189 -11.24 10.24 -10.29
C ASP A 189 -11.99 10.02 -11.61
N GLN A 190 -12.31 8.76 -11.95
CA GLN A 190 -13.06 8.45 -13.17
C GLN A 190 -14.52 8.95 -13.11
N PHE A 191 -15.17 8.88 -11.95
CA PHE A 191 -16.50 9.49 -11.77
C PHE A 191 -16.46 11.00 -12.02
N LEU A 192 -15.49 11.72 -11.44
CA LEU A 192 -15.33 13.15 -11.64
C LEU A 192 -15.06 13.48 -13.12
N LEU A 193 -14.14 12.76 -13.75
CA LEU A 193 -13.79 12.95 -15.16
C LEU A 193 -14.96 12.70 -16.11
N GLU A 194 -15.78 11.67 -15.87
CA GLU A 194 -16.94 11.40 -16.72
C GLU A 194 -18.07 12.41 -16.49
N ILE A 195 -18.29 12.87 -15.25
CA ILE A 195 -19.26 13.94 -14.96
C ILE A 195 -18.86 15.24 -15.66
N GLU A 196 -17.57 15.60 -15.66
CA GLU A 196 -17.06 16.81 -16.32
C GLU A 196 -17.24 16.79 -17.86
N LYS A 197 -17.23 15.61 -18.47
CA LYS A 197 -17.43 15.45 -19.93
C LYS A 197 -18.88 15.65 -20.36
N THR A 198 -19.83 15.48 -19.44
CA THR A 198 -21.25 15.59 -19.74
C THR A 198 -21.57 17.02 -20.20
N SER A 199 -21.96 17.17 -21.46
CA SER A 199 -22.19 18.50 -22.08
C SER A 199 -23.46 19.20 -21.59
N LYS A 200 -24.30 18.49 -20.81
CA LYS A 200 -25.54 19.02 -20.23
C LYS A 200 -25.36 19.14 -18.71
N PRO A 201 -25.77 20.25 -18.09
CA PRO A 201 -25.79 20.33 -16.63
C PRO A 201 -26.67 19.18 -16.11
N PRO A 202 -26.15 18.32 -15.21
CA PRO A 202 -26.94 17.20 -14.72
C PRO A 202 -28.17 17.72 -13.96
N THR A 203 -29.31 17.06 -14.13
CA THR A 203 -30.52 17.44 -13.39
C THR A 203 -30.34 17.11 -11.91
N THR A 204 -31.13 17.74 -11.03
CA THR A 204 -31.13 17.39 -9.60
C THR A 204 -31.41 15.90 -9.38
N SER A 205 -32.27 15.31 -10.23
CA SER A 205 -32.59 13.87 -10.22
C SER A 205 -31.36 13.03 -10.59
N SER A 206 -30.65 13.40 -11.67
CA SER A 206 -29.42 12.73 -12.10
C SER A 206 -28.32 12.79 -11.03
N TYR A 207 -28.11 13.95 -10.41
CA TYR A 207 -27.13 14.10 -9.32
C TYR A 207 -27.48 13.26 -8.09
N ALA A 208 -28.75 13.29 -7.64
CA ALA A 208 -29.19 12.48 -6.50
C ALA A 208 -29.00 10.97 -6.75
N ARG A 209 -29.22 10.55 -8.00
CA ARG A 209 -29.07 9.17 -8.44
C ARG A 209 -27.60 8.75 -8.51
N LEU A 210 -26.70 9.62 -8.98
CA LEU A 210 -25.26 9.39 -8.91
C LEU A 210 -24.75 9.29 -7.47
N MET A 211 -25.21 10.17 -6.58
CA MET A 211 -24.87 10.13 -5.15
C MET A 211 -25.32 8.82 -4.50
N LYS A 212 -26.51 8.32 -4.85
CA LYS A 212 -26.99 7.00 -4.40
C LYS A 212 -26.11 5.86 -4.93
N GLY A 213 -25.61 5.98 -6.16
CA GLY A 213 -24.69 5.01 -6.73
C GLY A 213 -23.34 5.00 -6.02
N LEU A 214 -22.76 6.17 -5.79
CA LEU A 214 -21.55 6.34 -4.98
C LEU A 214 -21.72 5.75 -3.57
N GLY A 215 -22.88 5.96 -2.93
CA GLY A 215 -23.20 5.34 -1.64
C GLY A 215 -23.14 3.81 -1.68
N SER A 216 -23.59 3.20 -2.77
CA SER A 216 -23.51 1.74 -2.94
C SER A 216 -22.06 1.25 -3.05
N PHE A 217 -21.17 2.03 -3.67
CA PHE A 217 -19.74 1.73 -3.69
C PHE A 217 -19.09 1.95 -2.32
N VAL A 218 -19.46 3.00 -1.58
CA VAL A 218 -18.99 3.19 -0.20
C VAL A 218 -19.32 1.98 0.67
N ASP A 219 -20.56 1.49 0.60
CA ASP A 219 -20.99 0.29 1.32
C ASP A 219 -20.19 -0.94 0.90
N TYR A 220 -19.96 -1.11 -0.42
CA TYR A 220 -19.13 -2.17 -0.96
C TYR A 220 -17.72 -2.16 -0.36
N PHE A 221 -16.99 -1.04 -0.45
CA PHE A 221 -15.62 -0.96 0.05
C PHE A 221 -15.54 -1.12 1.58
N ASN A 222 -16.53 -0.62 2.34
CA ASN A 222 -16.57 -0.77 3.79
C ASN A 222 -16.68 -2.24 4.24
N VAL A 223 -17.44 -3.07 3.52
CA VAL A 223 -17.55 -4.51 3.82
C VAL A 223 -16.20 -5.22 3.71
N TYR A 224 -15.31 -4.75 2.83
CA TYR A 224 -14.02 -5.37 2.58
C TYR A 224 -12.85 -4.81 3.42
N VAL A 225 -13.03 -3.66 4.04
CA VAL A 225 -12.05 -3.04 4.95
C VAL A 225 -12.17 -3.58 6.40
N THR A 226 -13.37 -4.01 6.79
CA THR A 226 -13.70 -4.46 8.16
C THR A 226 -13.24 -5.89 8.43
#